data_AF-A0A9E0BJU9-F1
#
_entry.id   AF-A0A9E0BJU9-F1
#
_cell.length_a   1.000
_cell.length_b   1.000
_cell.length_c   1.000
_cell.angle_alpha   90.00
_cell.angle_beta   90.00
_cell.angle_gamma   90.00
#
_symmetry.space_group_name_H-M   'P 1'
#
loop_
_entity.id
_entity.type
_entity.pdbx_description
1 polymer ?
#
loop_
_entity_poly.entity_id
_entity_poly.type
_entity_poly.pdbx_seq_one_letter_code
_entity_poly.pdbx_strand_id
1 'polypeptide(L)'
;MAAERRLYVGPSLRRLRRDLGLTQADMARDLEVSASYVALLERNHRPLSAEMLLRLAQTYKLDMSALAGSGGADETARLQAVLKDPMFADIDLPALETSDLSGNFPGITEALLRLYTTYREEQLALADRGAEVHEAGGEGGDATDPVAESRRFLAARRNSFPSLDDAAERIAQGVAGQDNLVGYLKARHGLRVRRMPSAVMV
;
A
#
# COMPACT_ATOMS: atom_id res chain seq x y z
N MET A 1 21.87 31.91 11.66
CA MET A 1 21.04 32.11 10.45
C MET A 1 19.88 31.15 10.54
N ALA A 2 18.67 31.62 10.85
CA ALA A 2 17.50 30.75 10.88
C ALA A 2 17.26 30.21 9.46
N ALA A 3 17.17 28.88 9.31
CA ALA A 3 16.88 28.26 8.03
C ALA A 3 15.52 28.80 7.54
N GLU A 4 15.52 29.40 6.35
CA GLU A 4 14.33 29.95 5.72
C GLU A 4 13.33 28.81 5.47
N ARG A 5 12.34 28.67 6.35
CA ARG A 5 11.36 27.59 6.29
C ARG A 5 10.47 27.84 5.08
N ARG A 6 10.73 27.11 3.99
CA ARG A 6 9.92 27.13 2.78
C ARG A 6 8.50 26.66 3.11
N LEU A 7 7.52 27.53 2.87
CA LEU A 7 6.12 27.27 3.18
C LEU A 7 5.43 26.69 1.92
N TYR A 8 4.91 25.48 2.02
CA TYR A 8 4.13 24.84 0.95
C TYR A 8 2.68 24.74 1.40
N VAL A 9 1.75 25.29 0.61
CA VAL A 9 0.31 25.39 0.95
C VAL A 9 -0.59 24.90 -0.18
N GLY A 10 -0.05 24.16 -1.13
CA GLY A 10 -0.71 23.86 -2.40
C GLY A 10 -2.11 23.28 -2.25
N PRO A 11 -2.32 22.23 -1.43
CA PRO A 11 -3.65 21.67 -1.32
C PRO A 11 -4.60 22.52 -0.47
N SER A 12 -4.12 23.26 0.54
CA SER A 12 -4.90 24.30 1.25
C SER A 12 -5.38 25.40 0.29
N LEU A 13 -4.50 25.86 -0.60
CA LEU A 13 -4.82 26.85 -1.63
C LEU A 13 -5.85 26.30 -2.63
N ARG A 14 -5.67 25.05 -3.06
CA ARG A 14 -6.62 24.36 -3.95
C ARG A 14 -7.99 24.18 -3.31
N ARG A 15 -8.04 23.88 -2.01
CA ARG A 15 -9.28 23.75 -1.23
C ARG A 15 -9.98 25.10 -1.15
N LEU A 16 -9.28 26.15 -0.69
CA LEU A 16 -9.80 27.51 -0.66
C LEU A 16 -10.42 27.91 -2.00
N ARG A 17 -9.67 27.69 -3.09
CA ARG A 17 -10.15 28.04 -4.43
C ARG A 17 -11.47 27.34 -4.78
N ARG A 18 -11.57 26.04 -4.45
CA ARG A 18 -12.77 25.25 -4.70
C ARG A 18 -13.94 25.67 -3.83
N ASP A 19 -13.70 25.98 -2.56
CA ASP A 19 -14.72 26.46 -1.62
C ASP A 19 -15.28 27.81 -2.06
N LEU A 20 -14.47 28.65 -2.71
CA LEU A 20 -14.88 29.91 -3.34
C LEU A 20 -15.50 29.72 -4.74
N GLY A 21 -15.55 28.51 -5.29
CA GLY A 21 -16.10 28.23 -6.62
C GLY A 21 -15.26 28.77 -7.79
N LEU A 22 -13.97 29.07 -7.57
CA LEU A 22 -13.10 29.70 -8.56
C LEU A 22 -12.36 28.67 -9.42
N THR A 23 -12.12 29.00 -10.70
CA THR A 23 -11.11 28.29 -11.51
C THR A 23 -9.70 28.79 -11.18
N GLN A 24 -8.65 28.04 -11.58
CA GLN A 24 -7.26 28.52 -11.41
C GLN A 24 -7.02 29.84 -12.14
N ALA A 25 -7.69 30.06 -13.28
CA ALA A 25 -7.59 31.29 -14.05
C ALA A 25 -8.29 32.47 -13.34
N ASP A 26 -9.40 32.24 -12.64
CA ASP A 26 -10.09 33.28 -11.86
C ASP A 26 -9.23 33.71 -10.69
N MET A 27 -8.76 32.74 -9.89
CA MET A 27 -7.88 33.02 -8.76
C MET A 27 -6.58 33.70 -9.19
N ALA A 28 -6.03 33.35 -10.36
CA ALA A 28 -4.84 34.00 -10.90
C ALA A 28 -5.09 35.46 -11.25
N ARG A 29 -6.27 35.80 -11.79
CA ARG A 29 -6.67 37.18 -12.05
C ARG A 29 -6.83 37.96 -10.76
N ASP A 30 -7.49 37.39 -9.76
CA ASP A 30 -7.71 38.03 -8.45
C ASP A 30 -6.40 38.30 -7.68
N LEU A 31 -5.37 37.48 -7.92
CA LEU A 31 -4.05 37.59 -7.30
C LEU A 31 -3.01 38.31 -8.18
N GLU A 32 -3.41 38.77 -9.37
CA GLU A 32 -2.54 39.43 -10.35
C GLU A 32 -1.29 38.61 -10.71
N VAL A 33 -1.48 37.31 -10.99
CA VAL A 33 -0.44 36.37 -11.41
C VAL A 33 -0.88 35.49 -12.57
N SER A 34 0.03 34.65 -13.10
CA SER A 34 -0.33 33.69 -14.14
C SER A 34 -1.06 32.48 -13.56
N ALA A 35 -1.99 31.91 -14.34
CA ALA A 35 -2.65 30.64 -13.99
C ALA A 35 -1.64 29.49 -13.77
N SER A 36 -0.55 29.50 -14.53
CA SER A 36 0.55 28.54 -14.34
C SER A 36 1.21 28.68 -12.97
N TYR A 37 1.37 29.90 -12.46
CA TYR A 37 1.91 30.13 -11.12
C TYR A 37 0.99 29.57 -10.03
N VAL A 38 -0.33 29.79 -10.14
CA VAL A 38 -1.31 29.17 -9.23
C VAL A 38 -1.25 27.64 -9.30
N ALA A 39 -1.14 27.06 -10.50
CA ALA A 39 -1.01 25.61 -10.66
C ALA A 39 0.28 25.06 -10.01
N LEU A 40 1.40 25.78 -10.11
CA LEU A 40 2.66 25.40 -9.47
C LEU A 40 2.58 25.49 -7.94
N LEU A 41 1.90 26.50 -7.40
CA LEU A 41 1.63 26.60 -5.97
C LEU A 41 0.74 25.45 -5.50
N GLU A 42 -0.37 25.17 -6.20
CA GLU A 42 -1.32 24.08 -5.86
C GLU A 42 -0.68 22.69 -5.85
N ARG A 43 0.36 22.48 -6.67
CA ARG A 43 1.11 21.21 -6.75
C ARG A 43 2.35 21.20 -5.85
N ASN A 44 2.57 22.22 -5.03
CA ASN A 44 3.78 22.35 -4.21
C ASN A 44 5.11 22.36 -4.99
N HIS A 45 5.09 22.68 -6.29
CA HIS A 45 6.32 22.87 -7.09
C HIS A 45 7.03 24.20 -6.79
N ARG A 46 6.30 25.16 -6.22
CA ARG A 46 6.83 26.43 -5.75
C ARG A 46 6.44 26.65 -4.29
N PRO A 47 7.40 27.01 -3.41
CA PRO A 47 7.04 27.48 -2.08
C PRO A 47 6.33 28.84 -2.20
N LEU A 48 5.40 29.08 -1.27
CA LEU A 48 4.69 30.33 -1.15
C LEU A 48 5.64 31.43 -0.67
N SER A 49 5.71 32.54 -1.41
CA SER A 49 6.45 33.73 -1.00
C SER A 49 5.67 34.56 0.02
N ALA A 50 6.37 35.35 0.82
CA ALA A 50 5.74 36.30 1.74
C ALA A 50 4.82 37.30 1.02
N GLU A 51 5.21 37.74 -0.18
CA GLU A 51 4.39 38.62 -1.02
C GLU A 51 3.08 37.94 -1.44
N MET A 52 3.14 36.69 -1.92
CA MET A 52 1.95 35.96 -2.32
C MET A 52 1.02 35.66 -1.14
N LEU A 53 1.61 35.40 0.03
CA LEU A 53 0.89 35.22 1.28
C LEU A 53 0.09 36.48 1.67
N LEU A 54 0.71 37.67 1.55
CA LEU A 54 0.03 38.95 1.78
C LEU A 54 -1.12 39.18 0.77
N ARG A 55 -0.90 38.88 -0.51
CA ARG A 55 -1.95 38.98 -1.54
C ARG A 55 -3.14 38.07 -1.23
N LEU A 56 -2.88 36.81 -0.88
CA LEU A 56 -3.92 35.85 -0.49
C LEU A 56 -4.73 36.35 0.72
N ALA A 57 -4.05 36.88 1.74
CA ALA A 57 -4.69 37.42 2.94
C ALA A 57 -5.58 38.64 2.62
N GLN A 58 -5.10 39.56 1.77
CA GLN A 58 -5.83 40.76 1.40
C GLN A 58 -7.02 40.47 0.49
N THR A 59 -6.83 39.63 -0.54
CA THR A 59 -7.87 39.32 -1.55
C THR A 59 -8.98 38.45 -0.96
N TYR A 60 -8.64 37.42 -0.17
CA TYR A 60 -9.60 36.43 0.32
C TYR A 60 -9.92 36.51 1.82
N LYS A 61 -9.38 37.51 2.53
CA LYS A 61 -9.60 37.73 3.98
C LYS A 61 -9.34 36.47 4.83
N LEU A 62 -8.28 35.73 4.49
CA LEU A 62 -7.93 34.48 5.16
C LEU A 62 -7.40 34.72 6.57
N ASP A 63 -7.84 33.88 7.50
CA ASP A 63 -7.11 33.68 8.75
C ASP A 63 -5.86 32.85 8.46
N MET A 64 -4.70 33.48 8.61
CA MET A 64 -3.40 32.87 8.30
C MET A 64 -3.08 31.65 9.16
N SER A 65 -3.70 31.54 10.34
CA SER A 65 -3.59 30.37 11.20
C SER A 65 -4.23 29.12 10.58
N ALA A 66 -5.29 29.30 9.79
CA ALA A 66 -5.98 28.20 9.10
C ALA A 66 -5.18 27.65 7.92
N LEU A 67 -4.35 28.48 7.26
CA LEU A 67 -3.54 28.07 6.12
C LEU A 67 -2.26 27.32 6.54
N ALA A 68 -1.77 27.57 7.76
CA ALA A 68 -0.51 27.05 8.29
C ALA A 68 -0.60 25.60 8.84
N GLY A 69 -1.77 24.96 8.80
CA GLY A 69 -1.93 23.52 9.06
C GLY A 69 -1.40 23.09 10.43
N SER A 70 -2.09 23.44 11.52
CA SER A 70 -1.63 23.16 12.89
C SER A 70 -1.92 21.74 13.41
N GLY A 71 -2.28 20.76 12.57
CA GLY A 71 -2.79 19.46 13.05
C GLY A 71 -1.99 18.20 12.70
N GLY A 72 -1.10 18.24 11.71
CA GLY A 72 -0.70 17.00 11.02
C GLY A 72 0.63 16.36 11.45
N ALA A 73 1.43 16.95 12.32
CA ALA A 73 2.80 16.45 12.54
C ALA A 73 2.84 15.02 13.11
N ASP A 74 1.97 14.72 14.07
CA ASP A 74 1.87 13.38 14.67
C ASP A 74 1.25 12.37 13.68
N GLU A 75 0.17 12.74 12.99
CA GLU A 75 -0.45 11.90 11.95
C GLU A 75 0.51 11.63 10.76
N THR A 76 1.34 12.60 10.40
CA THR A 76 2.37 12.43 9.37
C THR A 76 3.42 11.42 9.81
N ALA A 77 3.89 11.52 11.05
CA ALA A 77 4.87 10.58 11.59
C ALA A 77 4.29 9.15 11.66
N ARG A 78 3.03 9.01 12.10
CA ARG A 78 2.32 7.72 12.10
C ARG A 78 2.16 7.15 10.70
N LEU A 79 1.73 7.97 9.74
CA LEU A 79 1.57 7.54 8.36
C LEU A 79 2.92 7.13 7.74
N GLN A 80 3.98 7.89 7.96
CA GLN A 80 5.33 7.51 7.52
C GLN A 80 5.83 6.20 8.14
N ALA A 81 5.49 5.92 9.40
CA ALA A 81 5.83 4.65 10.03
C ALA A 81 5.09 3.48 9.38
N VAL A 82 3.80 3.65 9.07
CA VAL A 82 2.98 2.66 8.35
C VAL A 82 3.53 2.38 6.96
N LEU A 83 3.88 3.42 6.21
CA LEU A 83 4.38 3.30 4.84
C LEU A 83 5.78 2.67 4.71
N LYS A 84 6.48 2.45 5.82
CA LYS A 84 7.75 1.68 5.85
C LYS A 84 7.54 0.17 5.90
N ASP A 85 6.30 -0.30 6.04
CA ASP A 85 6.02 -1.73 6.00
C ASP A 85 6.41 -2.33 4.64
N PRO A 86 7.07 -3.51 4.60
CA PRO A 86 7.48 -4.16 3.35
C PRO A 86 6.34 -4.37 2.34
N MET A 87 5.09 -4.41 2.79
CA MET A 87 3.91 -4.48 1.91
C MET A 87 3.84 -3.32 0.90
N PHE A 88 4.49 -2.18 1.17
CA PHE A 88 4.49 -1.01 0.30
C PHE A 88 5.81 -0.80 -0.47
N ALA A 89 6.75 -1.75 -0.40
CA ALA A 89 8.11 -1.57 -0.92
C ALA A 89 8.19 -1.37 -2.45
N ASP A 90 7.15 -1.77 -3.18
CA ASP A 90 7.02 -1.63 -4.63
C ASP A 90 6.34 -0.32 -5.07
N ILE A 91 5.93 0.53 -4.12
CA ILE A 91 5.26 1.80 -4.38
C ILE A 91 6.23 2.95 -4.04
N ASP A 92 6.48 3.82 -5.02
CA ASP A 92 7.23 5.06 -4.77
C ASP A 92 6.33 6.06 -4.04
N LEU A 93 6.65 6.35 -2.78
CA LEU A 93 5.88 7.23 -1.90
C LEU A 93 6.77 8.34 -1.35
N PRO A 94 6.87 9.49 -2.06
CA PRO A 94 7.68 10.62 -1.62
C PRO A 94 7.21 11.19 -0.28
N ALA A 95 8.14 11.52 0.61
CA ALA A 95 7.83 12.06 1.94
C ALA A 95 6.97 13.34 1.92
N LEU A 96 7.07 14.13 0.84
CA LEU A 96 6.24 15.31 0.62
C LEU A 96 4.77 14.95 0.40
N GLU A 97 4.50 13.92 -0.42
CA GLU A 97 3.13 13.46 -0.69
C GLU A 97 2.46 12.89 0.57
N THR A 98 3.23 12.18 1.39
CA THR A 98 2.78 11.68 2.69
C THR A 98 2.42 12.82 3.65
N SER A 99 3.25 13.86 3.70
CA SER A 99 2.97 15.06 4.51
C SER A 99 1.79 15.87 3.97
N ASP A 100 1.57 15.86 2.65
CA ASP A 100 0.42 16.51 2.04
C ASP A 100 -0.87 15.76 2.34
N LEU A 101 -0.85 14.42 2.36
CA LEU A 101 -2.02 13.61 2.68
C LEU A 101 -2.51 13.86 4.11
N SER A 102 -1.61 13.80 5.10
CA SER A 102 -1.91 14.09 6.52
C SER A 102 -2.36 15.54 6.74
N GLY A 103 -1.66 16.51 6.15
CA GLY A 103 -1.98 17.93 6.34
C GLY A 103 -3.31 18.34 5.73
N ASN A 104 -3.68 17.77 4.58
CA ASN A 104 -4.81 18.26 3.80
C ASN A 104 -6.02 17.33 3.78
N PHE A 105 -5.85 16.05 4.13
CA PHE A 105 -6.92 15.06 4.17
C PHE A 105 -6.88 14.24 5.48
N PRO A 106 -6.97 14.88 6.66
CA PRO A 106 -6.81 14.20 7.95
C PRO A 106 -7.83 13.06 8.15
N GLY A 107 -9.07 13.23 7.68
CA GLY A 107 -10.08 12.15 7.75
C GLY A 107 -9.73 10.91 6.91
N ILE A 108 -9.05 11.08 5.77
CA ILE A 108 -8.56 9.96 4.94
C ILE A 108 -7.35 9.33 5.62
N THR A 109 -6.42 10.14 6.12
CA THR A 109 -5.25 9.66 6.86
C THR A 109 -5.66 8.83 8.07
N GLU A 110 -6.60 9.32 8.89
CA GLU A 110 -7.12 8.58 10.03
C GLU A 110 -7.80 7.27 9.62
N ALA A 111 -8.60 7.28 8.55
CA ALA A 111 -9.23 6.06 8.03
C ALA A 111 -8.20 5.00 7.57
N LEU A 112 -7.14 5.43 6.88
CA LEU A 112 -6.04 4.56 6.45
C LEU A 112 -5.25 4.01 7.64
N LEU A 113 -4.93 4.87 8.62
CA LEU A 113 -4.24 4.45 9.83
C LEU A 113 -5.05 3.39 10.59
N ARG A 114 -6.36 3.62 10.78
CA ARG A 114 -7.26 2.63 11.42
C ARG A 114 -7.31 1.32 10.66
N LEU A 115 -7.50 1.38 9.33
CA LEU A 115 -7.53 0.19 8.48
C LEU A 115 -6.25 -0.64 8.64
N TYR A 116 -5.09 0.04 8.63
CA TYR A 116 -3.81 -0.63 8.79
C TYR A 116 -3.60 -1.22 10.19
N THR A 117 -4.00 -0.49 11.25
CA THR A 117 -3.94 -1.01 12.62
C THR A 117 -4.79 -2.27 12.76
N THR A 118 -6.04 -2.26 12.30
CA THR A 118 -6.90 -3.45 12.33
C THR A 118 -6.31 -4.61 11.52
N TYR A 119 -5.77 -4.33 10.33
CA TYR A 119 -5.09 -5.36 9.51
C TYR A 119 -3.90 -5.99 10.24
N ARG A 120 -3.08 -5.18 10.94
CA ARG A 120 -1.94 -5.68 11.72
C ARG A 120 -2.39 -6.50 12.93
N GLU A 121 -3.41 -6.04 13.64
CA GLU A 121 -4.01 -6.76 14.77
C GLU A 121 -4.57 -8.12 14.32
N GLU A 122 -5.25 -8.19 13.19
CA GLU A 122 -5.75 -9.46 12.63
C GLU A 122 -4.61 -10.41 12.24
N GLN A 123 -3.54 -9.89 11.62
CA GLN A 123 -2.35 -10.68 11.31
C GLN A 123 -1.66 -11.22 12.57
N LEU A 124 -1.53 -10.39 13.61
CA LEU A 124 -0.99 -10.79 14.90
C LEU A 124 -1.89 -11.84 15.57
N ALA A 125 -3.21 -11.64 15.59
CA ALA A 125 -4.16 -12.60 16.17
C ALA A 125 -4.22 -13.94 15.39
N LEU A 126 -3.89 -13.94 14.10
CA LEU A 126 -3.71 -15.18 13.32
C LEU A 126 -2.38 -15.86 13.67
N ALA A 127 -1.31 -15.09 13.88
CA ALA A 127 -0.02 -15.61 14.32
C ALA A 127 -0.10 -16.17 15.76
N ASP A 128 -0.77 -15.46 16.67
CA ASP A 128 -0.99 -15.86 18.06
C ASP A 128 -1.90 -17.08 18.14
N ARG A 129 -2.98 -17.18 17.36
CA ARG A 129 -3.74 -18.44 17.28
C ARG A 129 -2.91 -19.60 16.73
N GLY A 130 -2.00 -19.31 15.80
CA GLY A 130 -0.99 -20.29 15.38
C GLY A 130 -0.09 -20.71 16.55
N ALA A 131 0.36 -19.75 17.37
CA ALA A 131 1.18 -19.96 18.55
C ALA A 131 0.44 -20.64 19.71
N GLU A 132 -0.83 -20.35 19.97
CA GLU A 132 -1.66 -21.00 20.99
C GLU A 132 -2.01 -22.45 20.59
N VAL A 133 -2.19 -22.72 19.29
CA VAL A 133 -2.24 -24.09 18.78
C VAL A 133 -0.89 -24.80 18.97
N HIS A 134 0.22 -24.08 19.01
CA HIS A 134 1.53 -24.61 19.38
C HIS A 134 1.71 -24.76 20.91
N GLU A 135 1.12 -23.90 21.76
CA GLU A 135 1.20 -23.99 23.23
C GLU A 135 0.29 -25.06 23.84
N ALA A 136 -0.90 -25.32 23.24
CA ALA A 136 -1.76 -26.43 23.65
C ALA A 136 -1.17 -27.82 23.29
N GLY A 137 -0.05 -27.83 22.56
CA GLY A 137 0.69 -29.01 22.13
C GLY A 137 2.09 -29.10 22.72
N GLY A 138 2.22 -29.09 24.06
CA GLY A 138 3.29 -29.77 24.80
C GLY A 138 4.74 -29.32 24.58
N GLU A 139 5.32 -28.78 25.66
CA GLU A 139 6.74 -28.65 26.00
C GLU A 139 7.76 -29.39 25.09
N GLY A 140 8.64 -28.60 24.47
CA GLY A 140 9.97 -29.05 24.03
C GLY A 140 10.12 -29.31 22.53
N GLY A 141 10.31 -28.25 21.73
CA GLY A 141 10.70 -28.43 20.33
C GLY A 141 10.73 -27.17 19.47
N ASP A 142 11.16 -26.02 19.98
CA ASP A 142 11.56 -24.92 19.08
C ASP A 142 12.96 -25.21 18.51
N ALA A 143 12.98 -26.07 17.50
CA ALA A 143 13.99 -26.14 16.47
C ALA A 143 13.44 -27.04 15.35
N THR A 144 13.19 -26.46 14.17
CA THR A 144 12.85 -27.17 12.93
C THR A 144 11.58 -28.02 13.00
N ASP A 145 10.39 -27.38 12.94
CA ASP A 145 9.27 -28.04 12.25
C ASP A 145 9.37 -27.71 10.75
N PRO A 146 10.03 -28.55 9.93
CA PRO A 146 10.16 -28.33 8.50
C PRO A 146 8.81 -28.34 7.79
N VAL A 147 7.78 -28.97 8.38
CA VAL A 147 6.43 -28.98 7.83
C VAL A 147 5.77 -27.62 8.06
N ALA A 148 5.91 -27.03 9.24
CA ALA A 148 5.45 -25.66 9.49
C ALA A 148 6.20 -24.63 8.62
N GLU A 149 7.51 -24.75 8.47
CA GLU A 149 8.29 -23.89 7.58
C GLU A 149 7.84 -24.01 6.12
N SER A 150 7.65 -25.23 5.64
CA SER A 150 7.12 -25.50 4.29
C SER A 150 5.74 -24.89 4.11
N ARG A 151 4.84 -25.05 5.11
CA ARG A 151 3.50 -24.45 5.07
C ARG A 151 3.54 -22.93 5.01
N ARG A 152 4.42 -22.28 5.78
CA ARG A 152 4.61 -20.82 5.72
C ARG A 152 5.12 -20.38 4.34
N PHE A 153 6.12 -21.07 3.80
CA PHE A 153 6.68 -20.79 2.48
C PHE A 153 5.64 -20.88 1.36
N LEU A 154 4.77 -21.91 1.42
CA LEU A 154 3.67 -22.13 0.48
C LEU A 154 2.56 -21.06 0.63
N ALA A 155 2.16 -20.76 1.86
CA ALA A 155 1.12 -19.78 2.15
C ALA A 155 1.51 -18.36 1.72
N ALA A 156 2.77 -17.96 1.94
CA ALA A 156 3.30 -16.67 1.51
C ALA A 156 3.18 -16.44 0.00
N ARG A 157 3.21 -17.52 -0.79
CA ARG A 157 3.07 -17.50 -2.26
C ARG A 157 1.67 -17.83 -2.73
N ARG A 158 0.71 -17.98 -1.80
CA ARG A 158 -0.67 -18.40 -2.07
C ARG A 158 -0.75 -19.67 -2.91
N ASN A 159 0.19 -20.59 -2.71
CA ASN A 159 0.35 -21.81 -3.51
C ASN A 159 0.55 -21.60 -5.03
N SER A 160 1.06 -20.44 -5.48
CA SER A 160 1.38 -20.20 -6.90
C SER A 160 2.89 -20.11 -7.14
N PHE A 161 3.36 -20.88 -8.12
CA PHE A 161 4.77 -21.02 -8.48
C PHE A 161 4.89 -21.06 -10.01
N PRO A 162 5.09 -19.90 -10.67
CA PRO A 162 4.96 -19.79 -12.13
C PRO A 162 5.70 -20.84 -12.94
N SER A 163 6.96 -21.15 -12.61
CA SER A 163 7.74 -22.16 -13.34
C SER A 163 7.21 -23.59 -13.19
N LEU A 164 6.64 -23.93 -12.03
CA LEU A 164 6.03 -25.23 -11.76
C LEU A 164 4.63 -25.30 -12.35
N ASP A 165 3.86 -24.21 -12.25
CA ASP A 165 2.52 -24.08 -12.80
C ASP A 165 2.57 -24.19 -14.34
N ASP A 166 3.47 -23.45 -15.00
CA ASP A 166 3.71 -23.54 -16.45
C ASP A 166 4.15 -24.95 -16.87
N ALA A 167 4.92 -25.64 -16.03
CA ALA A 167 5.34 -27.01 -16.30
C ALA A 167 4.18 -28.00 -16.15
N ALA A 168 3.36 -27.83 -15.12
CA ALA A 168 2.16 -28.63 -14.89
C ALA A 168 1.15 -28.43 -16.01
N GLU A 169 0.92 -27.20 -16.48
CA GLU A 169 0.03 -26.89 -17.60
C GLU A 169 0.49 -27.56 -18.90
N ARG A 170 1.79 -27.52 -19.22
CA ARG A 170 2.33 -28.23 -20.40
C ARG A 170 2.11 -29.74 -20.32
N ILE A 171 2.28 -30.34 -19.15
CA ILE A 171 2.00 -31.77 -18.94
C ILE A 171 0.49 -32.03 -19.08
N ALA A 172 -0.35 -31.19 -18.48
CA ALA A 172 -1.80 -31.32 -18.55
C ALA A 172 -2.31 -31.25 -20.00
N GLN A 173 -1.77 -30.35 -20.83
CA GLN A 173 -2.06 -30.29 -22.26
C GLN A 173 -1.64 -31.58 -22.99
N GLY A 174 -0.47 -32.12 -22.69
CA GLY A 174 -0.01 -33.40 -23.24
C GLY A 174 -0.88 -34.59 -22.82
N VAL A 175 -1.40 -34.57 -21.59
CA VAL A 175 -2.36 -35.56 -21.10
C VAL A 175 -3.72 -35.39 -21.77
N ALA A 176 -4.20 -34.17 -21.99
CA ALA A 176 -5.47 -33.88 -22.66
C ALA A 176 -5.47 -34.27 -24.14
N GLY A 177 -4.30 -34.28 -24.80
CA GLY A 177 -4.11 -34.87 -26.12
C GLY A 177 -4.14 -36.40 -26.15
N GLN A 178 -4.27 -37.04 -24.99
CA GLN A 178 -4.51 -38.47 -24.82
C GLN A 178 -5.86 -38.66 -24.09
N ASP A 179 -6.44 -39.86 -24.13
CA ASP A 179 -7.76 -40.07 -23.47
C ASP A 179 -7.71 -39.88 -21.94
N ASN A 180 -6.57 -40.19 -21.30
CA ASN A 180 -6.37 -40.03 -19.87
C ASN A 180 -4.88 -40.11 -19.47
N LEU A 181 -4.59 -39.82 -18.20
CA LEU A 181 -3.25 -39.88 -17.61
C LEU A 181 -2.58 -41.26 -17.75
N VAL A 182 -3.35 -42.36 -17.69
CA VAL A 182 -2.81 -43.71 -17.84
C VAL A 182 -2.34 -43.95 -19.27
N GLY A 183 -3.12 -43.49 -20.25
CA GLY A 183 -2.75 -43.49 -21.67
C GLY A 183 -1.48 -42.69 -21.92
N TYR A 184 -1.41 -41.48 -21.37
CA TYR A 184 -0.22 -40.62 -21.48
C TYR A 184 1.04 -41.29 -20.90
N LEU A 185 0.97 -41.87 -19.70
CA LEU A 185 2.11 -42.55 -19.07
C LEU A 185 2.57 -43.79 -19.85
N LYS A 186 1.63 -44.53 -20.45
CA LYS A 186 1.95 -45.67 -21.32
C LYS A 186 2.61 -45.22 -22.63
N ALA A 187 2.05 -44.20 -23.28
CA ALA A 187 2.52 -43.73 -24.57
C ALA A 187 3.90 -43.05 -24.47
N ARG A 188 4.12 -42.22 -23.44
CA ARG A 188 5.35 -41.45 -23.30
C ARG A 188 6.46 -42.19 -22.56
N HIS A 189 6.12 -42.99 -21.56
CA HIS A 189 7.11 -43.60 -20.66
C HIS A 189 7.07 -45.14 -20.66
N GLY A 190 6.17 -45.78 -21.42
CA GLY A 190 6.05 -47.24 -21.46
C GLY A 190 5.50 -47.87 -20.18
N LEU A 191 4.97 -47.07 -19.26
CA LEU A 191 4.55 -47.52 -17.94
C LEU A 191 3.09 -48.02 -17.97
N ARG A 192 2.84 -49.16 -17.31
CA ARG A 192 1.48 -49.65 -17.04
C ARG A 192 1.03 -49.24 -15.65
N VAL A 193 -0.08 -48.50 -15.57
CA VAL A 193 -0.67 -48.07 -14.31
C VAL A 193 -1.83 -48.99 -13.95
N ARG A 194 -1.86 -49.46 -12.70
CA ARG A 194 -2.96 -50.25 -12.13
C ARG A 194 -3.48 -49.54 -10.89
N ARG A 195 -4.79 -49.28 -10.82
CA ARG A 195 -5.44 -48.77 -9.62
C ARG A 195 -5.62 -49.93 -8.64
N MET A 196 -5.13 -49.78 -7.42
CA MET A 196 -5.28 -50.77 -6.36
C MET A 196 -6.13 -50.19 -5.22
N PRO A 197 -6.87 -51.01 -4.47
CA PRO A 197 -7.58 -50.57 -3.27
C PRO A 197 -6.60 -50.01 -2.24
N SER A 198 -7.04 -49.02 -1.45
CA SER A 198 -6.23 -48.38 -0.40
C SER A 198 -5.67 -49.39 0.62
N ALA A 199 -6.42 -50.46 0.92
CA ALA A 199 -5.99 -51.54 1.82
C ALA A 199 -4.70 -52.28 1.37
N VAL A 200 -4.27 -52.09 0.11
CA VAL A 200 -3.10 -52.76 -0.48
C VAL A 200 -1.92 -51.77 -0.70
N MET A 201 -2.11 -50.48 -0.40
CA MET A 201 -1.09 -49.43 -0.51
C MET A 201 -0.71 -48.97 0.90
N VAL A 202 0.09 -49.78 1.60
CA VAL A 202 0.73 -49.42 2.87
C VAL A 202 2.19 -49.08 2.61
#